data_AF-A0A060BTF2-F1
#
_entry.id   AF-A0A060BTF2-F1
#
_cell.length_a   1.000
_cell.length_b   1.000
_cell.length_c   1.000
_cell.angle_alpha   90.00
_cell.angle_beta   90.00
_cell.angle_gamma   90.00
#
_symmetry.space_group_name_H-M   'P 1'
#
loop_
_entity.id
_entity.type
_entity.pdbx_description
1 polymer ?
#
loop_
_entity_poly.entity_id
_entity_poly.type
_entity_poly.pdbx_seq_one_letter_code
_entity_poly.pdbx_strand_id
1 'polypeptide(L)'
;MLSRYTALTGRPPVVPAWSYGLWLSTSFTTDYDERTVTSFIDEMARRELPLSVFHFDCFWMREFNWCDFEWDARVFPDPEGMLRRLHEKDLRVCVWINPYIAQR
;
A
#
# COMPACT_ATOMS: atom_id res chain seq x y z
N MET A 1 23.89 -15.73 21.50
CA MET A 1 23.46 -16.69 20.45
C MET A 1 22.98 -15.98 19.19
N LEU A 2 21.96 -15.11 19.25
CA LEU A 2 21.43 -14.36 18.10
C LEU A 2 22.47 -13.52 17.33
N SER A 3 23.37 -12.82 18.02
CA SER A 3 24.38 -11.96 17.34
C SER A 3 25.33 -12.75 16.42
N ARG A 4 25.73 -13.97 16.79
CA ARG A 4 26.58 -14.82 15.94
C ARG A 4 25.80 -15.38 14.76
N TYR A 5 24.54 -15.76 14.99
CA TYR A 5 23.66 -16.26 13.94
C TYR A 5 23.41 -15.21 12.85
N THR A 6 23.00 -13.98 13.23
CA THR A 6 22.75 -12.90 12.26
C THR A 6 24.02 -12.38 11.60
N ALA A 7 25.19 -12.53 12.22
CA ALA A 7 26.48 -12.27 11.55
C ALA A 7 26.76 -13.26 10.42
N LEU A 8 26.26 -14.50 10.51
CA LEU A 8 26.44 -15.54 9.49
C LEU A 8 25.35 -15.52 8.42
N THR A 9 24.09 -15.30 8.81
CA THR A 9 22.92 -15.44 7.91
C THR A 9 22.37 -14.12 7.38
N GLY A 10 22.91 -12.98 7.82
CA GLY A 10 22.43 -11.64 7.46
C GLY A 10 21.88 -10.88 8.67
N ARG A 11 22.32 -9.63 8.81
CA ARG A 11 21.82 -8.72 9.85
C ARG A 11 20.56 -8.02 9.34
N PRO A 12 19.51 -7.88 10.17
CA PRO A 12 18.35 -7.07 9.81
C PRO A 12 18.78 -5.66 9.44
N PRO A 13 18.28 -5.10 8.32
CA PRO A 13 18.56 -3.72 7.96
C PRO A 13 17.86 -2.77 8.94
N VAL A 14 18.40 -1.56 9.06
CA VAL A 14 17.66 -0.45 9.66
C VAL A 14 16.63 0.01 8.64
N VAL A 15 15.36 0.03 9.03
CA VAL A 15 14.26 0.49 8.17
C VAL A 15 14.05 2.00 8.35
N PRO A 16 13.48 2.70 7.35
CA PRO A 16 13.16 4.11 7.48
C PRO A 16 12.22 4.41 8.65
N ALA A 17 12.40 5.54 9.34
CA ALA A 17 11.62 5.86 10.53
C ALA A 17 10.09 5.86 10.29
N TRP A 18 9.64 6.29 9.11
CA TRP A 18 8.23 6.33 8.75
C TRP A 18 7.57 4.94 8.72
N SER A 19 8.34 3.85 8.55
CA SER A 19 7.77 2.51 8.48
C SER A 19 7.23 2.02 9.82
N TYR A 20 7.66 2.63 10.93
CA TYR A 20 7.16 2.36 12.27
C TYR A 20 5.83 3.05 12.60
N GLY A 21 5.37 3.97 11.75
CA GLY A 21 4.08 4.63 11.91
C GLY A 21 2.89 3.71 11.60
N LEU A 22 1.67 4.26 11.68
CA LEU A 22 0.46 3.47 11.41
C LEU A 22 0.31 3.17 9.92
N TRP A 23 -0.05 1.92 9.61
CA TRP A 23 -0.41 1.45 8.27
C TRP A 23 -1.92 1.22 8.21
N LEU A 24 -2.56 1.75 7.17
CA LEU A 24 -3.97 1.51 6.86
C LEU A 24 -4.07 0.88 5.48
N SER A 25 -4.87 -0.16 5.32
CA SER A 25 -5.10 -0.78 4.01
C SER A 25 -6.50 -0.55 3.49
N THR A 26 -6.66 -0.72 2.18
CA THR A 26 -7.95 -0.89 1.53
C THR A 26 -8.66 -2.16 1.97
N SER A 27 -8.22 -3.03 2.88
CA SER A 27 -8.89 -4.35 3.06
C SER A 27 -9.01 -5.18 1.76
N PHE A 28 -9.56 -6.41 1.86
CA PHE A 28 -9.45 -7.40 0.77
C PHE A 28 -10.63 -7.41 -0.24
N THR A 29 -11.89 -7.28 0.18
CA THR A 29 -13.08 -7.55 -0.69
C THR A 29 -14.11 -6.44 -0.72
N THR A 30 -13.72 -5.21 -0.40
CA THR A 30 -14.62 -4.07 -0.32
C THR A 30 -14.50 -3.25 -1.61
N ASP A 31 -15.56 -2.54 -2.00
CA ASP A 31 -15.54 -1.71 -3.21
C ASP A 31 -14.71 -0.44 -2.94
N TYR A 32 -13.50 -0.36 -3.50
CA TYR A 32 -12.65 0.84 -3.38
C TYR A 32 -12.56 1.52 -4.73
N ASP A 33 -13.09 2.73 -4.82
CA ASP A 33 -12.66 3.72 -5.79
C ASP A 33 -11.68 4.70 -5.09
N GLU A 34 -11.03 5.57 -5.86
CA GLU A 34 -10.13 6.60 -5.31
C GLU A 34 -10.82 7.46 -4.22
N ARG A 35 -12.14 7.70 -4.35
CA ARG A 35 -12.91 8.50 -3.41
C ARG A 35 -13.05 7.80 -2.05
N THR A 36 -13.26 6.49 -2.03
CA THR A 36 -13.29 5.71 -0.78
C THR A 36 -11.95 5.80 -0.05
N VAL A 37 -10.83 5.59 -0.77
CA VAL A 37 -9.47 5.74 -0.22
C VAL A 37 -9.26 7.13 0.38
N THR A 38 -9.59 8.17 -0.39
CA THR A 38 -9.44 9.55 0.03
C THR A 38 -10.28 9.86 1.27
N SER A 39 -11.53 9.37 1.32
CA SER A 39 -12.42 9.63 2.46
C SER A 39 -11.93 9.02 3.78
N PHE A 40 -11.33 7.83 3.76
CA PHE A 40 -10.72 7.25 4.96
C PHE A 40 -9.53 8.07 5.47
N ILE A 41 -8.67 8.51 4.55
CA ILE A 41 -7.50 9.31 4.88
C ILE A 41 -7.91 10.67 5.44
N ASP A 42 -8.88 11.33 4.80
CA ASP A 42 -9.38 12.62 5.25
C ASP A 42 -10.08 12.51 6.61
N GLU A 43 -10.82 11.42 6.87
CA GLU A 43 -11.43 11.18 8.18
C GLU A 43 -10.41 10.87 9.28
N MET A 44 -9.30 10.18 8.95
CA MET A 44 -8.19 9.98 9.89
C MET A 44 -7.55 11.33 10.25
N ALA A 45 -7.27 12.17 9.25
CA ALA A 45 -6.74 13.51 9.45
C ALA A 45 -7.69 14.39 10.27
N ARG A 46 -9.00 14.36 9.96
CA ARG A 46 -10.04 15.12 10.69
C ARG A 46 -10.15 14.72 12.16
N ARG A 47 -9.88 13.45 12.48
CA ARG A 47 -9.90 12.93 13.86
C ARG A 47 -8.55 13.03 14.57
N GLU A 48 -7.56 13.69 13.95
CA GLU A 48 -6.20 13.82 14.48
C GLU A 48 -5.53 12.45 14.72
N LEU A 49 -5.88 11.46 13.90
CA LEU A 49 -5.30 10.12 13.95
C LEU A 49 -4.10 10.07 12.99
N PRO A 50 -2.85 9.97 13.50
CA PRO A 50 -1.68 9.96 12.64
C PRO A 50 -1.65 8.70 11.77
N LEU A 51 -1.41 8.90 10.48
CA LEU A 51 -1.26 7.84 9.49
C LEU A 51 0.05 8.04 8.73
N SER A 52 0.80 6.97 8.49
CA SER A 52 2.11 7.05 7.82
C SER A 52 2.13 6.34 6.47
N VAL A 53 1.41 5.22 6.35
CA VAL A 53 1.40 4.41 5.12
C VAL A 53 -0.02 4.01 4.75
N PHE A 54 -0.35 4.15 3.47
CA PHE A 54 -1.56 3.62 2.88
C PHE A 54 -1.23 2.42 1.97
N HIS A 55 -1.90 1.30 2.17
CA HIS A 55 -1.69 0.05 1.43
C HIS A 55 -2.87 -0.29 0.51
N PHE A 56 -2.60 -0.47 -0.78
CA PHE A 56 -3.56 -1.00 -1.74
C PHE A 56 -3.44 -2.52 -1.84
N ASP A 57 -4.53 -3.21 -1.51
CA ASP A 57 -4.65 -4.68 -1.61
C ASP A 57 -4.95 -5.12 -3.07
N CYS A 58 -5.10 -6.43 -3.33
CA CYS A 58 -5.12 -7.04 -4.66
C CYS A 58 -5.86 -6.29 -5.78
N PHE A 59 -7.01 -5.67 -5.48
CA PHE A 59 -7.88 -4.98 -6.44
C PHE A 59 -7.34 -3.63 -6.97
N TRP A 60 -6.09 -3.25 -6.68
CA TRP A 60 -5.41 -2.24 -7.49
C TRP A 60 -5.14 -2.73 -8.92
N MET A 61 -5.07 -4.06 -9.09
CA MET A 61 -5.08 -4.76 -10.38
C MET A 61 -6.45 -5.39 -10.64
N ARG A 62 -6.77 -5.61 -11.92
CA ARG A 62 -8.03 -6.20 -12.35
C ARG A 62 -8.23 -7.63 -11.83
N GLU A 63 -9.47 -7.99 -11.48
CA GLU A 63 -9.82 -9.36 -11.09
C GLU A 63 -9.33 -10.39 -12.12
N PHE A 64 -8.85 -11.54 -11.63
CA PHE A 64 -8.25 -12.61 -12.46
C PHE A 64 -7.04 -12.19 -13.30
N ASN A 65 -6.41 -11.03 -13.04
CA ASN A 65 -5.15 -10.62 -13.68
C ASN A 65 -4.01 -10.41 -12.67
N TRP A 66 -4.23 -10.75 -11.39
CA TRP A 66 -3.21 -10.67 -10.35
C TRP A 66 -2.05 -11.65 -10.63
N CYS A 67 -0.76 -11.27 -10.58
CA CYS A 67 -0.14 -9.96 -10.42
C CYS A 67 0.54 -9.52 -11.75
N ASP A 68 -0.21 -8.89 -12.67
CA ASP A 68 0.30 -8.42 -13.98
C ASP A 68 0.93 -7.02 -13.96
N PHE A 69 0.89 -6.35 -12.81
CA PHE A 69 1.43 -5.01 -12.56
C PHE A 69 0.71 -3.85 -13.27
N GLU A 70 -0.51 -4.07 -13.77
CA GLU A 70 -1.31 -3.05 -14.43
C GLU A 70 -2.41 -2.51 -13.51
N TRP A 71 -2.50 -1.18 -13.38
CA TRP A 71 -3.59 -0.56 -12.62
C TRP A 71 -4.93 -0.78 -13.30
N ASP A 72 -5.96 -1.15 -12.54
CA ASP A 72 -7.32 -1.24 -13.08
C ASP A 72 -7.87 0.15 -13.40
N ALA A 73 -7.79 0.55 -14.67
CA ALA A 73 -8.25 1.85 -15.16
C ALA A 73 -9.75 2.12 -14.92
N ARG A 74 -10.57 1.09 -14.65
CA ARG A 74 -11.99 1.27 -14.28
C ARG A 74 -12.14 1.89 -12.89
N VAL A 75 -11.18 1.59 -12.00
CA VAL A 75 -11.20 1.97 -10.58
C VAL A 75 -10.22 3.11 -10.31
N PHE A 76 -9.04 3.03 -10.91
CA PHE A 76 -7.93 3.98 -10.78
C PHE A 76 -7.59 4.57 -12.17
N PRO A 77 -8.40 5.51 -12.69
CA PRO A 77 -8.18 6.08 -14.02
C PRO A 77 -6.95 7.01 -14.11
N ASP A 78 -6.51 7.56 -12.98
CA ASP A 78 -5.34 8.45 -12.85
C ASP A 78 -4.46 8.00 -11.67
N PRO A 79 -3.76 6.84 -11.77
CA PRO A 79 -2.99 6.29 -10.66
C PRO A 79 -1.83 7.23 -10.28
N GLU A 80 -1.15 7.84 -11.24
CA GLU A 80 -0.06 8.78 -10.96
C GLU A 80 -0.54 10.02 -10.19
N GLY A 81 -1.65 10.63 -10.60
CA GLY A 81 -2.20 11.77 -9.91
C GLY A 81 -2.73 11.40 -8.52
N MET A 82 -3.35 10.23 -8.35
CA MET A 82 -3.77 9.72 -7.05
C MET A 82 -2.56 9.57 -6.12
N LEU A 83 -1.50 8.89 -6.57
CA LEU A 83 -0.27 8.70 -5.80
C LEU A 83 0.39 10.03 -5.43
N ARG A 84 0.38 11.02 -6.34
CA ARG A 84 0.87 12.37 -6.04
C ARG A 84 0.06 13.03 -4.91
N ARG A 85 -1.27 13.00 -4.99
CA ARG A 85 -2.18 13.55 -3.95
C ARG A 85 -1.96 12.89 -2.58
N LEU A 86 -1.65 11.59 -2.55
CA LEU A 86 -1.32 10.87 -1.31
C LEU A 86 0.03 11.30 -0.73
N HIS A 87 1.06 11.43 -1.58
CA HIS A 87 2.37 11.90 -1.13
C HIS A 87 2.35 13.36 -0.65
N GLU A 88 1.51 14.21 -1.23
CA GLU A 88 1.29 15.60 -0.76
C GLU A 88 0.72 15.65 0.68
N LYS A 89 0.09 14.57 1.14
CA LYS A 89 -0.39 14.39 2.53
C LYS A 89 0.65 13.72 3.45
N ASP A 90 1.91 13.62 3.01
CA ASP A 90 3.03 12.93 3.68
C ASP A 90 2.79 11.42 3.93
N LEU A 91 1.94 10.80 3.12
CA LEU A 91 1.71 9.36 3.17
C LEU A 91 2.69 8.63 2.25
N ARG A 92 3.20 7.49 2.73
CA ARG A 92 3.87 6.50 1.86
C ARG A 92 2.83 5.53 1.30
N VAL A 93 3.12 5.00 0.12
CA VAL A 93 2.23 4.05 -0.54
C VAL A 93 2.88 2.67 -0.60
N CYS A 94 2.10 1.64 -0.27
CA CYS A 94 2.43 0.23 -0.47
C CYS A 94 1.39 -0.41 -1.39
N VAL A 95 1.80 -1.32 -2.26
CA VAL A 95 0.90 -2.08 -3.14
C VAL A 95 1.12 -3.57 -2.93
N TRP A 96 0.04 -4.35 -3.00
CA TRP A 96 0.10 -5.80 -2.90
C TRP A 96 0.72 -6.41 -4.16
N ILE A 97 1.62 -7.38 -3.99
CA ILE A 97 2.19 -8.19 -5.07
C ILE A 97 2.33 -9.63 -4.59
N ASN A 98 2.34 -10.57 -5.53
CA ASN A 98 2.76 -11.95 -5.27
C ASN A 98 3.55 -12.49 -6.48
N PRO A 99 4.29 -13.61 -6.34
CA PRO A 99 5.12 -14.14 -7.43
C PRO A 99 4.32 -15.00 -8.42
N TYR A 100 2.99 -14.83 -8.50
CA TYR A 100 2.12 -15.60 -9.38
C TYR A 100 1.44 -14.67 -10.39
N ILE A 101 1.15 -15.20 -11.58
CA ILE A 101 0.37 -14.50 -12.60
C ILE A 101 -0.82 -15.38 -12.97
N ALA A 102 -2.01 -14.76 -13.02
CA ALA A 102 -3.22 -15.45 -13.42
C ALA A 102 -3.12 -15.92 -14.89
N GLN A 103 -3.65 -17.11 -15.14
CA GLN A 103 -3.65 -17.70 -16.47
C GLN A 103 -4.72 -17.00 -17.33
N ARG A 104 -4.31 -16.52 -18.51
CA ARG A 104 -5.22 -15.99 -19.55
C ARG A 104 -5.91 -17.11 -20.33
#